data_AF-A0A961AUF1-F1
#
_entry.id   AF-A0A961AUF1-F1
#
_cell.length_a   1.000
_cell.length_b   1.000
_cell.length_c   1.000
_cell.angle_alpha   90.00
_cell.angle_beta   90.00
_cell.angle_gamma   90.00
#
_symmetry.space_group_name_H-M   'P 1'
#
loop_
_entity.id
_entity.type
_entity.pdbx_description
1 polymer ?
#
loop_
_entity_poly.entity_id
_entity_poly.type
_entity_poly.pdbx_seq_one_letter_code
_entity_poly.pdbx_strand_id
1 'polypeptide(L)'
;MAKYTAQVLKPVDEHRRKRLRAKEGADVEIKELPDKPEGMTWRDYVIMLLHIGCELEHGLMAQYLYAAYSLGGDHLSKEDQEEVQDWQELILTVAREEMGHLLTVQNLLCLLGGPVTFDRENFPWDSPFYPFPFNFEPLTRESLAAYVFAEMPGNFEFLDKLYRDAREGTDRAHIRDIEVPFLEETMKNWVEKADARPVGEVYHLVHDILTKRDLIPSTDLRPDSYPFQSSWDDWGRGYRPNPSRPGSDETKVDDNKANIIIERAATRTEALYAIKEICGQGENPDLHPGRNHETSHYARFLEVLRNYDRKLNESPDWNPARQVPVNPVTASTCDPENPPTGTTVISWPASAKWADLFNCRYRMLLTFLTHTYRLARIVDPDEPNTRGAVMHRIFGEMYNLKAIAGILVRMPLVSPDDPRRAGPPFRMPYSLDLPSDEIDCWRLHRDNIAYSRELCRALLDPANDCLDSTPDEGEPFLRTLCNWDKKAAAWVEAVLDGLKGNGGHCS
;
A
#
# COMPACT_ATOMS: atom_id res chain seq x y z
N MET A 1 24.66 -26.99 -22.10
CA MET A 1 23.21 -26.72 -21.99
C MET A 1 22.46 -27.58 -20.95
N ALA A 2 22.96 -28.73 -20.48
CA ALA A 2 22.28 -29.56 -19.46
C ALA A 2 23.05 -29.70 -18.12
N LYS A 3 23.99 -28.80 -17.81
CA LYS A 3 24.78 -28.85 -16.56
C LYS A 3 24.83 -27.52 -15.77
N TYR A 4 24.08 -26.50 -16.18
CA TYR A 4 24.08 -25.18 -15.53
C TYR A 4 22.88 -24.92 -14.61
N THR A 5 21.92 -25.85 -14.52
CA THR A 5 20.66 -25.66 -13.77
C THR A 5 20.72 -26.10 -12.30
N ALA A 6 21.90 -26.43 -11.77
CA ALA A 6 22.01 -27.12 -10.47
C ALA A 6 22.73 -26.33 -9.35
N GLN A 7 23.13 -25.07 -9.55
CA GLN A 7 23.95 -24.35 -8.55
C GLN A 7 23.42 -23.00 -8.04
N VAL A 8 22.18 -22.59 -8.37
CA VAL A 8 21.60 -21.31 -7.89
C VAL A 8 20.36 -21.50 -6.98
N LEU A 9 20.07 -22.72 -6.55
CA LEU A 9 19.03 -22.99 -5.55
C LEU A 9 19.69 -23.37 -4.22
N LYS A 10 19.91 -22.38 -3.33
CA LYS A 10 20.02 -22.72 -1.90
C LYS A 10 18.67 -23.32 -1.48
N PRO A 11 18.63 -24.50 -0.84
CA PRO A 11 17.37 -25.14 -0.51
C PRO A 11 16.62 -24.28 0.49
N VAL A 12 15.37 -23.93 0.16
CA VAL A 12 14.37 -23.55 1.14
C VAL A 12 14.36 -24.64 2.23
N ASP A 13 14.51 -24.20 3.48
CA ASP A 13 14.66 -24.99 4.70
C ASP A 13 13.87 -26.32 4.65
N GLU A 14 14.57 -27.45 4.80
CA GLU A 14 14.02 -28.81 4.64
C GLU A 14 12.91 -29.09 5.67
N HIS A 15 12.92 -28.36 6.79
CA HIS A 15 11.83 -28.33 7.78
C HIS A 15 10.55 -27.66 7.24
N ARG A 16 10.66 -26.62 6.41
CA ARG A 16 9.54 -25.93 5.73
C ARG A 16 8.88 -26.87 4.72
N ARG A 17 9.66 -27.66 3.98
CA ARG A 17 9.18 -28.68 3.02
C ARG A 17 8.48 -29.88 3.68
N LYS A 18 8.97 -30.35 4.84
CA LYS A 18 8.34 -31.47 5.57
C LYS A 18 6.98 -31.10 6.16
N ARG A 19 6.80 -29.86 6.64
CA ARG A 19 5.50 -29.33 7.09
C ARG A 19 4.50 -29.18 5.94
N LEU A 20 4.95 -28.79 4.74
CA LEU A 20 4.11 -28.64 3.55
C LEU A 20 3.54 -29.99 3.07
N ARG A 21 4.33 -31.07 3.10
CA ARG A 21 3.87 -32.42 2.71
C ARG A 21 2.88 -33.06 3.69
N ALA A 22 2.93 -32.69 4.97
CA ALA A 22 2.06 -33.26 6.00
C ALA A 22 0.61 -32.73 5.95
N LYS A 23 0.33 -31.65 5.21
CA LYS A 23 -1.02 -31.07 5.03
C LYS A 23 -1.70 -31.45 3.70
N GLU A 24 -1.05 -32.21 2.82
CA GLU A 24 -1.59 -32.62 1.51
C GLU A 24 -2.61 -33.79 1.58
N GLY A 25 -3.01 -34.22 2.77
CA GLY A 25 -3.87 -35.41 2.98
C GLY A 25 -5.26 -35.14 3.57
N ALA A 26 -5.69 -33.88 3.69
CA ALA A 26 -7.08 -33.59 4.04
C ALA A 26 -7.84 -33.30 2.74
N ASP A 27 -8.81 -34.14 2.40
CA ASP A 27 -9.79 -33.87 1.35
C ASP A 27 -10.50 -32.55 1.69
N VAL A 28 -10.06 -31.46 1.04
CA VAL A 28 -10.72 -30.16 1.11
C VAL A 28 -11.97 -30.28 0.25
N GLU A 29 -13.15 -30.14 0.86
CA GLU A 29 -14.41 -29.98 0.12
C GLU A 29 -14.22 -28.90 -0.93
N ILE A 30 -14.25 -29.29 -2.20
CA ILE A 30 -14.08 -28.35 -3.31
C ILE A 30 -15.37 -27.55 -3.40
N LYS A 31 -15.35 -26.32 -2.89
CA LYS A 31 -16.42 -25.35 -3.12
C LYS A 31 -16.62 -25.21 -4.63
N GLU A 32 -17.86 -25.25 -5.10
CA GLU A 32 -18.15 -24.96 -6.50
C GLU A 32 -17.64 -23.55 -6.83
N LEU A 33 -16.84 -23.44 -7.89
CA LEU A 33 -16.31 -22.15 -8.32
C LEU A 33 -17.41 -21.36 -9.01
N PRO A 34 -17.44 -20.02 -8.84
CA PRO A 34 -18.28 -19.19 -9.68
C PRO A 34 -17.87 -19.34 -11.16
N ASP A 35 -18.82 -19.13 -12.06
CA ASP A 35 -18.52 -19.06 -13.49
C ASP A 35 -17.56 -17.90 -13.76
N LYS A 36 -16.49 -18.16 -14.52
CA LYS A 36 -15.65 -17.09 -15.05
C LYS A 36 -16.43 -16.25 -16.09
N PRO A 37 -16.08 -14.98 -16.32
CA PRO A 37 -16.69 -14.17 -17.36
C PRO A 37 -16.64 -14.82 -18.76
N GLU A 38 -17.66 -14.55 -19.56
CA GLU A 38 -17.69 -14.97 -20.97
C GLU A 38 -16.50 -14.39 -21.73
N GLY A 39 -15.94 -15.17 -22.66
CA GLY A 39 -14.79 -14.75 -23.48
C GLY A 39 -13.41 -14.84 -22.82
N MET A 40 -13.31 -15.08 -21.50
CA MET A 40 -12.02 -15.22 -20.82
C MET A 40 -11.56 -16.68 -20.70
N THR A 41 -10.25 -16.91 -20.61
CA THR A 41 -9.71 -18.20 -20.12
C THR A 41 -9.57 -18.16 -18.59
N TRP A 42 -9.39 -19.30 -17.92
CA TRP A 42 -9.15 -19.30 -16.47
C TRP A 42 -7.87 -18.56 -16.08
N ARG A 43 -6.80 -18.70 -16.87
CA ARG A 43 -5.55 -17.94 -16.67
C ARG A 43 -5.79 -16.43 -16.77
N ASP A 44 -6.50 -16.02 -17.81
CA ASP A 44 -6.84 -14.61 -18.03
C ASP A 44 -7.69 -14.05 -16.90
N TYR A 45 -8.69 -14.81 -16.44
CA TYR A 45 -9.53 -14.43 -15.31
C TYR A 45 -8.74 -14.30 -14.01
N VAL A 46 -7.79 -15.21 -13.71
CA VAL A 46 -6.92 -15.06 -12.53
C VAL A 46 -6.03 -13.83 -12.63
N ILE A 47 -5.52 -13.49 -13.81
CA ILE A 47 -4.73 -12.26 -14.01
C ILE A 47 -5.59 -11.03 -13.73
N MET A 48 -6.83 -11.00 -14.25
CA MET A 48 -7.79 -9.93 -13.97
C MET A 48 -8.09 -9.80 -12.47
N LEU A 49 -8.32 -10.92 -11.77
CA LEU A 49 -8.55 -10.92 -10.31
C LEU A 49 -7.32 -10.42 -9.54
N LEU A 50 -6.11 -10.77 -9.98
CA LEU A 50 -4.87 -10.26 -9.38
C LEU A 50 -4.67 -8.76 -9.65
N HIS A 51 -5.09 -8.24 -10.81
CA HIS A 51 -5.11 -6.80 -11.07
C HIS A 51 -6.09 -6.10 -10.14
N ILE A 52 -7.30 -6.62 -9.97
CA ILE A 52 -8.26 -6.11 -8.96
C ILE A 52 -7.61 -6.13 -7.56
N GLY A 53 -6.95 -7.23 -7.19
CA GLY A 53 -6.20 -7.32 -5.93
C GLY A 53 -5.15 -6.20 -5.80
N CYS A 54 -4.34 -5.94 -6.84
CA CYS A 54 -3.37 -4.83 -6.83
C CYS A 54 -4.04 -3.46 -6.59
N GLU A 55 -5.17 -3.21 -7.24
CA GLU A 55 -5.90 -1.95 -7.10
C GLU A 55 -6.49 -1.79 -5.69
N LEU A 56 -6.97 -2.89 -5.10
CA LEU A 56 -7.44 -2.93 -3.71
C LEU A 56 -6.29 -2.66 -2.72
N GLU A 57 -5.17 -3.40 -2.79
CA GLU A 57 -4.05 -3.19 -1.86
C GLU A 57 -3.47 -1.78 -1.98
N HIS A 58 -3.30 -1.30 -3.21
CA HIS A 58 -2.78 0.03 -3.43
C HIS A 58 -3.75 1.12 -2.97
N GLY A 59 -5.05 0.94 -3.26
CA GLY A 59 -6.10 1.83 -2.82
C GLY A 59 -6.14 1.94 -1.30
N LEU A 60 -6.38 0.81 -0.62
CA LEU A 60 -6.50 0.76 0.83
C LEU A 60 -5.24 1.28 1.51
N MET A 61 -4.05 0.89 1.06
CA MET A 61 -2.80 1.47 1.55
C MET A 61 -2.79 3.00 1.48
N ALA A 62 -3.21 3.59 0.35
CA ALA A 62 -3.24 5.04 0.21
C ALA A 62 -4.31 5.70 1.11
N GLN A 63 -5.47 5.06 1.32
CA GLN A 63 -6.49 5.52 2.26
C GLN A 63 -6.00 5.46 3.70
N TYR A 64 -5.37 4.35 4.10
CA TYR A 64 -4.78 4.17 5.43
C TYR A 64 -3.72 5.25 5.70
N LEU A 65 -2.85 5.53 4.71
CA LEU A 65 -1.89 6.63 4.81
C LEU A 65 -2.57 7.99 4.96
N TYR A 66 -3.59 8.28 4.16
CA TYR A 66 -4.32 9.55 4.23
C TYR A 66 -4.98 9.74 5.61
N ALA A 67 -5.71 8.72 6.08
CA ALA A 67 -6.34 8.72 7.39
C ALA A 67 -5.31 8.87 8.51
N ALA A 68 -4.19 8.13 8.46
CA ALA A 68 -3.11 8.27 9.42
C ALA A 68 -2.51 9.69 9.43
N TYR A 69 -2.27 10.29 8.26
CA TYR A 69 -1.76 11.67 8.18
C TYR A 69 -2.74 12.72 8.70
N SER A 70 -4.05 12.44 8.68
CA SER A 70 -5.05 13.33 9.26
C SER A 70 -4.97 13.41 10.79
N LEU A 71 -4.54 12.33 11.46
CA LEU A 71 -4.59 12.19 12.93
C LEU A 71 -3.68 13.16 13.70
N GLY A 72 -4.24 13.73 14.76
CA GLY A 72 -3.61 14.67 15.67
C GLY A 72 -4.18 16.09 15.52
N GLY A 73 -3.51 17.07 16.13
CA GLY A 73 -3.89 18.48 16.06
C GLY A 73 -3.78 19.15 17.43
N ASP A 74 -3.67 20.48 17.42
CA ASP A 74 -3.48 21.28 18.63
C ASP A 74 -4.77 21.41 19.46
N HIS A 75 -5.90 20.93 18.92
CA HIS A 75 -7.20 20.90 19.60
C HIS A 75 -7.34 19.73 20.58
N LEU A 76 -6.48 18.72 20.51
CA LEU A 76 -6.52 17.55 21.38
C LEU A 76 -5.86 17.82 22.74
N SER A 77 -6.36 17.16 23.79
CA SER A 77 -5.69 17.12 25.09
C SER A 77 -4.37 16.34 25.00
N LYS A 78 -3.46 16.51 25.97
CA LYS A 78 -2.18 15.76 25.95
C LYS A 78 -2.38 14.25 26.01
N GLU A 79 -3.36 13.79 26.79
CA GLU A 79 -3.70 12.36 26.91
C GLU A 79 -4.26 11.83 25.58
N ASP A 80 -5.16 12.60 24.95
CA ASP A 80 -5.68 12.22 23.62
C ASP A 80 -4.60 12.26 22.54
N GLN A 81 -3.62 13.16 22.63
CA GLN A 81 -2.50 13.23 21.68
C GLN A 81 -1.65 11.95 21.72
N GLU A 82 -1.37 11.41 22.90
CA GLU A 82 -0.63 10.16 23.05
C GLU A 82 -1.41 8.98 22.45
N GLU A 83 -2.69 8.83 22.80
CA GLU A 83 -3.54 7.75 22.27
C GLU A 83 -3.74 7.84 20.75
N VAL A 84 -3.98 9.05 20.22
CA VAL A 84 -4.13 9.28 18.77
C VAL A 84 -2.81 9.05 18.03
N GLN A 85 -1.66 9.32 18.66
CA GLN A 85 -0.36 8.98 18.10
C GLN A 85 -0.18 7.47 17.99
N ASP A 86 -0.57 6.70 19.01
CA ASP A 86 -0.52 5.24 18.96
C ASP A 86 -1.39 4.69 17.82
N TRP A 87 -2.60 5.26 17.63
CA TRP A 87 -3.47 4.88 16.50
C TRP A 87 -2.82 5.22 15.15
N GLN A 88 -2.19 6.39 15.05
CA GLN A 88 -1.46 6.79 13.83
C GLN A 88 -0.33 5.81 13.52
N GLU A 89 0.47 5.41 14.52
CA GLU A 89 1.57 4.47 14.35
C GLU A 89 1.07 3.07 13.95
N LEU A 90 -0.04 2.61 14.53
CA LEU A 90 -0.70 1.36 14.17
C LEU A 90 -1.19 1.37 12.72
N ILE A 91 -1.91 2.41 12.29
CA ILE A 91 -2.43 2.50 10.92
C ILE A 91 -1.28 2.63 9.90
N LEU A 92 -0.24 3.40 10.21
CA LEU A 92 0.98 3.48 9.38
C LEU A 92 1.70 2.12 9.28
N THR A 93 1.60 1.29 10.31
CA THR A 93 2.17 -0.06 10.33
C THR A 93 1.39 -0.98 9.38
N VAL A 94 0.06 -0.97 9.45
CA VAL A 94 -0.80 -1.69 8.50
C VAL A 94 -0.50 -1.25 7.06
N ALA A 95 -0.45 0.06 6.78
CA ALA A 95 -0.14 0.55 5.44
C ALA A 95 1.23 0.09 4.89
N ARG A 96 2.22 -0.20 5.75
CA ARG A 96 3.50 -0.78 5.33
C ARG A 96 3.40 -2.28 5.04
N GLU A 97 2.50 -2.98 5.74
CA GLU A 97 2.22 -4.40 5.51
C GLU A 97 1.47 -4.56 4.17
N GLU A 98 0.52 -3.68 3.86
CA GLU A 98 -0.16 -3.63 2.54
C GLU A 98 0.80 -3.47 1.37
N MET A 99 1.88 -2.69 1.56
CA MET A 99 2.93 -2.59 0.56
C MET A 99 3.58 -3.96 0.28
N GLY A 100 3.74 -4.81 1.31
CA GLY A 100 4.22 -6.17 1.17
C GLY A 100 3.25 -7.05 0.38
N HIS A 101 1.96 -6.93 0.67
CA HIS A 101 0.89 -7.63 -0.04
C HIS A 101 0.91 -7.25 -1.52
N LEU A 102 0.89 -5.95 -1.82
CA LEU A 102 0.97 -5.42 -3.19
C LEU A 102 2.17 -5.99 -3.96
N LEU A 103 3.36 -6.02 -3.35
CA LEU A 103 4.56 -6.60 -3.98
C LEU A 103 4.46 -8.12 -4.17
N THR A 104 3.79 -8.83 -3.25
CA THR A 104 3.52 -10.26 -3.39
C THR A 104 2.56 -10.53 -4.55
N VAL A 105 1.51 -9.72 -4.73
CA VAL A 105 0.59 -9.82 -5.87
C VAL A 105 1.31 -9.58 -7.20
N GLN A 106 2.23 -8.60 -7.26
CA GLN A 106 3.09 -8.42 -8.45
C GLN A 106 3.93 -9.67 -8.77
N ASN A 107 4.42 -10.37 -7.73
CA ASN A 107 5.17 -11.60 -7.93
C ASN A 107 4.28 -12.73 -8.50
N LEU A 108 3.01 -12.79 -8.10
CA LEU A 108 2.02 -13.73 -8.65
C LEU A 108 1.68 -13.40 -10.11
N LEU A 109 1.51 -12.12 -10.44
CA LEU A 109 1.36 -11.65 -11.82
C LEU A 109 2.55 -12.06 -12.68
N CYS A 110 3.77 -11.81 -12.21
CA CYS A 110 5.00 -12.27 -12.86
C CYS A 110 4.99 -13.79 -13.11
N LEU A 111 4.62 -14.58 -12.11
CA LEU A 111 4.58 -16.04 -12.20
C LEU A 111 3.54 -16.52 -13.23
N LEU A 112 2.39 -15.86 -13.35
CA LEU A 112 1.37 -16.20 -14.34
C LEU A 112 1.65 -15.60 -15.71
N GLY A 113 2.68 -14.76 -15.85
CA GLY A 113 2.98 -14.02 -17.07
C GLY A 113 1.95 -12.93 -17.38
N GLY A 114 1.28 -12.40 -16.36
CA GLY A 114 0.48 -11.18 -16.44
C GLY A 114 1.39 -9.94 -16.32
N PRO A 115 0.96 -8.78 -16.86
CA PRO A 115 1.70 -7.54 -16.67
C PRO A 115 1.63 -7.11 -15.21
N VAL A 116 2.75 -6.64 -14.65
CA VAL A 116 2.77 -5.96 -13.36
C VAL A 116 1.99 -4.66 -13.46
N THR A 117 1.28 -4.30 -12.39
CA THR A 117 0.54 -3.04 -12.32
C THR A 117 0.63 -2.45 -10.93
N PHE A 118 0.98 -1.17 -10.87
CA PHE A 118 0.83 -0.35 -9.66
C PHE A 118 -0.28 0.67 -9.86
N ASP A 119 -1.11 0.47 -10.88
CA ASP A 119 -2.25 1.32 -11.11
C ASP A 119 -3.30 1.08 -10.02
N ARG A 120 -4.18 2.06 -9.90
CA ARG A 120 -5.42 1.95 -9.16
C ARG A 120 -6.37 2.97 -9.72
N GLU A 121 -7.63 2.70 -9.50
CA GLU A 121 -8.70 3.59 -9.80
C GLU A 121 -8.47 4.99 -9.10
N ASN A 122 -8.56 6.10 -9.87
CA ASN A 122 -8.66 7.52 -9.46
C ASN A 122 -10.11 8.04 -9.22
N PHE A 123 -10.42 8.57 -8.03
CA PHE A 123 -11.75 9.12 -7.58
C PHE A 123 -12.44 10.07 -8.59
N PRO A 124 -13.80 10.13 -8.67
CA PRO A 124 -14.89 9.36 -8.00
C PRO A 124 -15.65 8.35 -8.94
N TRP A 125 -16.42 7.39 -8.36
CA TRP A 125 -16.68 6.01 -8.88
C TRP A 125 -18.08 5.55 -9.36
N ASP A 126 -18.08 4.41 -10.10
CA ASP A 126 -19.21 3.51 -10.48
C ASP A 126 -18.84 1.98 -10.62
N SER A 127 -17.79 1.43 -9.96
CA SER A 127 -17.36 -0.01 -10.10
C SER A 127 -17.84 -0.95 -8.96
N PRO A 128 -18.31 -2.19 -9.24
CA PRO A 128 -18.92 -3.09 -8.25
C PRO A 128 -17.94 -3.94 -7.40
N PHE A 129 -16.62 -3.91 -7.67
CA PHE A 129 -15.64 -4.74 -6.94
C PHE A 129 -14.99 -4.05 -5.74
N TYR A 130 -15.27 -2.77 -5.52
CA TYR A 130 -14.73 -2.04 -4.38
C TYR A 130 -15.59 -2.29 -3.11
N PRO A 131 -14.96 -2.54 -1.95
CA PRO A 131 -15.69 -2.77 -0.69
C PRO A 131 -16.52 -1.55 -0.24
N PHE A 132 -16.18 -0.36 -0.71
CA PHE A 132 -16.91 0.89 -0.47
C PHE A 132 -16.41 1.95 -1.44
N PRO A 133 -17.11 3.10 -1.61
CA PRO A 133 -16.60 4.19 -2.42
C PRO A 133 -15.21 4.58 -1.95
N PHE A 134 -14.21 4.31 -2.78
CA PHE A 134 -12.85 4.68 -2.51
C PHE A 134 -12.83 6.21 -2.40
N ASN A 135 -12.51 6.74 -1.21
CA ASN A 135 -12.35 8.16 -0.88
C ASN A 135 -11.09 8.38 -0.03
N PHE A 136 -10.31 9.43 -0.31
CA PHE A 136 -9.33 9.95 0.63
C PHE A 136 -10.04 10.83 1.64
N GLU A 137 -10.18 10.34 2.87
CA GLU A 137 -10.92 11.04 3.91
C GLU A 137 -10.17 10.98 5.26
N PRO A 138 -10.31 12.01 6.11
CA PRO A 138 -9.75 11.97 7.46
C PRO A 138 -10.24 10.75 8.23
N LEU A 139 -9.48 10.31 9.25
CA LEU A 139 -9.95 9.23 10.11
C LEU A 139 -11.19 9.69 10.87
N THR A 140 -12.32 9.10 10.50
CA THR A 140 -13.62 9.21 11.15
C THR A 140 -14.04 7.83 11.64
N ARG A 141 -15.10 7.79 12.43
CA ARG A 141 -15.73 6.53 12.83
C ARG A 141 -16.19 5.73 11.60
N GLU A 142 -16.73 6.41 10.60
CA GLU A 142 -17.23 5.83 9.35
C GLU A 142 -16.11 5.28 8.46
N SER A 143 -15.02 6.05 8.25
CA SER A 143 -13.87 5.57 7.47
C SER A 143 -13.22 4.36 8.14
N LEU A 144 -13.19 4.34 9.47
CA LEU A 144 -12.62 3.23 10.23
C LEU A 144 -13.50 1.97 10.15
N ALA A 145 -14.82 2.13 10.18
CA ALA A 145 -15.75 1.02 9.89
C ALA A 145 -15.53 0.45 8.49
N ALA A 146 -15.19 1.30 7.52
CA ALA A 146 -14.85 0.87 6.17
C ALA A 146 -13.60 -0.01 6.18
N TYR A 147 -12.56 0.38 6.92
CA TYR A 147 -11.33 -0.42 7.05
C TYR A 147 -11.57 -1.74 7.78
N VAL A 148 -12.41 -1.74 8.82
CA VAL A 148 -12.86 -2.98 9.48
C VAL A 148 -13.55 -3.90 8.47
N PHE A 149 -14.44 -3.37 7.62
CA PHE A 149 -15.13 -4.15 6.60
C PHE A 149 -14.20 -4.66 5.50
N ALA A 150 -13.24 -3.86 5.03
CA ALA A 150 -12.26 -4.30 4.02
C ALA A 150 -11.48 -5.53 4.49
N GLU A 151 -11.06 -5.54 5.75
CA GLU A 151 -10.17 -6.56 6.30
C GLU A 151 -10.91 -7.74 6.96
N MET A 152 -12.24 -7.70 7.09
CA MET A 152 -12.96 -8.72 7.87
C MET A 152 -12.96 -10.10 7.19
N PRO A 153 -12.92 -11.19 7.96
CA PRO A 153 -13.02 -12.54 7.41
C PRO A 153 -14.45 -12.85 6.91
N GLY A 154 -14.61 -13.03 5.60
CA GLY A 154 -15.87 -13.47 4.98
C GLY A 154 -17.00 -12.43 5.03
N ASN A 155 -18.25 -12.82 4.71
CA ASN A 155 -19.40 -11.91 4.65
C ASN A 155 -20.14 -11.76 6.00
N PHE A 156 -21.36 -11.19 6.02
CA PHE A 156 -22.18 -10.93 7.23
C PHE A 156 -22.33 -12.11 8.21
N GLU A 157 -22.15 -13.37 7.77
CA GLU A 157 -22.16 -14.54 8.66
C GLU A 157 -21.11 -14.47 9.78
N PHE A 158 -20.04 -13.68 9.58
CA PHE A 158 -19.01 -13.46 10.58
C PHE A 158 -19.46 -12.53 11.72
N LEU A 159 -20.38 -11.59 11.48
CA LEU A 159 -20.88 -10.69 12.53
C LEU A 159 -21.56 -11.48 13.66
N ASP A 160 -22.35 -12.50 13.31
CA ASP A 160 -22.94 -13.45 14.27
C ASP A 160 -21.88 -14.19 15.11
N LYS A 161 -20.70 -14.44 14.56
CA LYS A 161 -19.58 -15.04 15.31
C LYS A 161 -18.95 -14.01 16.25
N LEU A 162 -18.75 -12.77 15.81
CA LEU A 162 -18.26 -11.67 16.64
C LEU A 162 -19.13 -11.46 17.89
N TYR A 163 -20.46 -11.48 17.74
CA TYR A 163 -21.40 -11.41 18.88
C TYR A 163 -21.26 -12.60 19.86
N ARG A 164 -21.01 -13.81 19.32
CA ARG A 164 -20.89 -15.04 20.14
C ARG A 164 -19.61 -15.07 20.96
N ASP A 165 -18.52 -14.56 20.40
CA ASP A 165 -17.18 -14.59 20.99
C ASP A 165 -16.93 -13.43 21.97
N ALA A 166 -17.85 -12.44 22.04
CA ALA A 166 -17.78 -11.32 22.97
C ALA A 166 -17.82 -11.77 24.46
N ARG A 167 -16.87 -11.28 25.26
CA ARG A 167 -16.75 -11.60 26.70
C ARG A 167 -17.91 -11.02 27.51
N GLU A 168 -18.49 -11.82 28.41
CA GLU A 168 -19.58 -11.38 29.29
C GLU A 168 -19.20 -10.12 30.09
N GLY A 169 -20.10 -9.14 30.13
CA GLY A 169 -19.89 -7.87 30.82
C GLY A 169 -20.24 -6.66 29.95
N THR A 170 -19.60 -5.52 30.24
CA THR A 170 -19.77 -4.25 29.51
C THR A 170 -19.36 -4.36 28.05
N ASP A 171 -18.32 -5.16 27.74
CA ASP A 171 -17.85 -5.38 26.37
C ASP A 171 -18.92 -6.05 25.51
N ARG A 172 -19.58 -7.10 26.02
CA ARG A 172 -20.65 -7.77 25.28
C ARG A 172 -21.89 -6.89 25.09
N ALA A 173 -22.21 -6.02 26.04
CA ALA A 173 -23.30 -5.06 25.88
C ALA A 173 -22.95 -3.99 24.83
N HIS A 174 -21.74 -3.44 24.86
CA HIS A 174 -21.26 -2.47 23.88
C HIS A 174 -21.21 -3.08 22.47
N ILE A 175 -20.61 -4.27 22.33
CA ILE A 175 -20.57 -4.99 21.06
C ILE A 175 -21.99 -5.21 20.54
N ARG A 176 -22.88 -5.70 21.41
CA ARG A 176 -24.24 -6.06 21.01
C ARG A 176 -25.09 -4.85 20.61
N ASP A 177 -25.02 -3.78 21.40
CA ASP A 177 -25.98 -2.68 21.32
C ASP A 177 -25.45 -1.50 20.48
N ILE A 178 -24.14 -1.44 20.20
CA ILE A 178 -23.50 -0.31 19.52
C ILE A 178 -22.63 -0.77 18.35
N GLU A 179 -21.59 -1.57 18.60
CA GLU A 179 -20.55 -1.89 17.60
C GLU A 179 -21.16 -2.56 16.36
N VAL A 180 -21.82 -3.70 16.54
CA VAL A 180 -22.29 -4.46 15.39
C VAL A 180 -23.62 -3.97 14.80
N PRO A 181 -24.57 -3.34 15.52
CA PRO A 181 -25.63 -2.59 14.84
C PRO A 181 -25.09 -1.48 13.92
N PHE A 182 -24.04 -0.77 14.35
CA PHE A 182 -23.40 0.25 13.51
C PHE A 182 -22.67 -0.36 12.31
N LEU A 183 -21.87 -1.40 12.51
CA LEU A 183 -21.19 -2.09 11.41
C LEU A 183 -22.22 -2.70 10.44
N GLU A 184 -23.28 -3.34 10.93
CA GLU A 184 -24.37 -3.88 10.11
C GLU A 184 -25.03 -2.80 9.26
N GLU A 185 -25.41 -1.66 9.86
CA GLU A 185 -26.04 -0.56 9.11
C GLU A 185 -25.09 0.01 8.05
N THR A 186 -23.83 0.21 8.41
CA THR A 186 -22.81 0.76 7.51
C THR A 186 -22.53 -0.21 6.36
N MET A 187 -22.31 -1.50 6.67
CA MET A 187 -22.07 -2.55 5.69
C MET A 187 -23.28 -2.82 4.81
N LYS A 188 -24.49 -2.84 5.38
CA LYS A 188 -25.73 -3.03 4.60
C LYS A 188 -25.86 -1.95 3.53
N ASN A 189 -25.54 -0.70 3.87
CA ASN A 189 -25.53 0.37 2.90
C ASN A 189 -24.53 0.13 1.75
N TRP A 190 -23.35 -0.45 2.01
CA TRP A 190 -22.37 -0.73 0.95
C TRP A 190 -22.71 -1.97 0.14
N VAL A 191 -23.13 -3.06 0.79
CA VAL A 191 -23.47 -4.31 0.09
C VAL A 191 -24.73 -4.14 -0.75
N GLU A 192 -25.79 -3.51 -0.23
CA GLU A 192 -27.03 -3.32 -1.00
C GLU A 192 -26.90 -2.30 -2.12
N LYS A 193 -26.04 -1.28 -1.98
CA LYS A 193 -25.92 -0.19 -2.98
C LYS A 193 -24.78 -0.41 -3.98
N ALA A 194 -23.75 -1.17 -3.64
CA ALA A 194 -22.52 -1.26 -4.44
C ALA A 194 -21.95 -2.69 -4.64
N ASP A 195 -22.65 -3.75 -4.20
CA ASP A 195 -22.17 -5.15 -4.25
C ASP A 195 -20.78 -5.36 -3.63
N ALA A 196 -20.50 -4.56 -2.60
CA ALA A 196 -19.25 -4.54 -1.87
C ALA A 196 -18.87 -5.89 -1.22
N ARG A 197 -17.58 -6.23 -1.27
CA ARG A 197 -17.01 -7.46 -0.68
C ARG A 197 -15.70 -7.18 0.05
N PRO A 198 -15.39 -7.88 1.15
CA PRO A 198 -14.08 -7.82 1.80
C PRO A 198 -12.95 -8.24 0.86
N VAL A 199 -11.75 -7.74 1.12
CA VAL A 199 -10.59 -7.91 0.24
C VAL A 199 -10.23 -9.38 0.06
N GLY A 200 -10.23 -10.19 1.13
CA GLY A 200 -9.77 -11.56 0.98
C GLY A 200 -10.69 -12.42 0.12
N GLU A 201 -11.93 -12.04 -0.17
CA GLU A 201 -12.78 -12.77 -1.13
C GLU A 201 -12.13 -12.91 -2.51
N VAL A 202 -11.45 -11.86 -3.02
CA VAL A 202 -10.76 -11.95 -4.32
C VAL A 202 -9.62 -12.96 -4.27
N TYR A 203 -8.90 -13.01 -3.16
CA TYR A 203 -7.76 -13.92 -2.99
C TYR A 203 -8.17 -15.36 -2.69
N HIS A 204 -9.25 -15.58 -1.95
CA HIS A 204 -9.85 -16.90 -1.77
C HIS A 204 -10.26 -17.48 -3.12
N LEU A 205 -10.86 -16.67 -4.01
CA LEU A 205 -11.21 -17.10 -5.37
C LEU A 205 -9.98 -17.42 -6.21
N VAL A 206 -8.95 -16.56 -6.19
CA VAL A 206 -7.68 -16.82 -6.89
C VAL A 206 -7.03 -18.12 -6.38
N HIS A 207 -7.02 -18.34 -5.06
CA HIS A 207 -6.51 -19.54 -4.43
C HIS A 207 -7.25 -20.80 -4.92
N ASP A 208 -8.58 -20.76 -4.95
CA ASP A 208 -9.40 -21.91 -5.34
C ASP A 208 -9.24 -22.25 -6.83
N ILE A 209 -9.13 -21.25 -7.70
CA ILE A 209 -8.83 -21.47 -9.13
C ILE A 209 -7.42 -22.07 -9.29
N LEU A 210 -6.40 -21.51 -8.64
CA LEU A 210 -5.01 -21.98 -8.74
C LEU A 210 -4.81 -23.39 -8.19
N THR A 211 -5.65 -23.82 -7.25
CA THR A 211 -5.62 -25.18 -6.69
C THR A 211 -6.00 -26.23 -7.76
N LYS A 212 -6.90 -25.87 -8.69
CA LYS A 212 -7.38 -26.75 -9.76
C LYS A 212 -6.42 -26.77 -10.95
N ARG A 213 -5.63 -27.85 -11.05
CA ARG A 213 -4.55 -28.01 -12.05
C ARG A 213 -5.03 -28.12 -13.50
N ASP A 214 -6.27 -28.53 -13.69
CA ASP A 214 -6.95 -28.59 -14.98
C ASP A 214 -7.34 -27.19 -15.48
N LEU A 215 -7.67 -26.27 -14.57
CA LEU A 215 -8.00 -24.88 -14.91
C LEU A 215 -6.74 -24.06 -15.19
N ILE A 216 -5.71 -24.22 -14.36
CA ILE A 216 -4.40 -23.59 -14.53
C ILE A 216 -3.34 -24.69 -14.60
N PRO A 217 -2.92 -25.12 -15.80
CA PRO A 217 -1.83 -26.07 -15.99
C PRO A 217 -0.49 -25.52 -15.51
N SER A 218 0.46 -26.40 -15.17
CA SER A 218 1.82 -25.97 -14.77
C SER A 218 2.59 -25.28 -15.90
N THR A 219 2.21 -25.51 -17.16
CA THR A 219 2.80 -24.85 -18.34
C THR A 219 2.49 -23.36 -18.41
N ASP A 220 1.46 -22.90 -17.69
CA ASP A 220 1.07 -21.49 -17.63
C ASP A 220 1.88 -20.72 -16.58
N LEU A 221 2.69 -21.42 -15.76
CA LEU A 221 3.58 -20.79 -14.79
C LEU A 221 4.96 -20.50 -15.39
N ARG A 222 5.52 -19.35 -15.01
CA ARG A 222 6.81 -18.79 -15.40
C ARG A 222 7.82 -18.83 -14.25
N PRO A 223 8.42 -19.99 -13.91
CA PRO A 223 9.45 -20.06 -12.86
C PRO A 223 10.68 -19.18 -13.16
N ASP A 224 10.91 -18.85 -14.42
CA ASP A 224 11.98 -17.97 -14.89
C ASP A 224 11.76 -16.49 -14.54
N SER A 225 10.55 -16.08 -14.10
CA SER A 225 10.30 -14.72 -13.59
C SER A 225 10.92 -14.47 -12.22
N TYR A 226 11.30 -15.53 -11.49
CA TYR A 226 11.77 -15.47 -10.10
C TYR A 226 12.91 -14.47 -9.82
N PRO A 227 13.89 -14.25 -10.73
CA PRO A 227 14.94 -13.23 -10.54
C PRO A 227 14.43 -11.78 -10.59
N PHE A 228 13.28 -11.52 -11.21
CA PHE A 228 12.68 -10.17 -11.36
C PHE A 228 11.75 -9.84 -10.19
N GLN A 229 11.26 -10.87 -9.49
CA GLN A 229 10.35 -10.75 -8.37
C GLN A 229 10.98 -10.02 -7.16
N SER A 230 10.14 -9.24 -6.47
CA SER A 230 10.46 -8.63 -5.18
C SER A 230 10.59 -9.68 -4.09
N SER A 231 11.40 -9.41 -3.06
CA SER A 231 11.56 -10.32 -1.93
C SER A 231 11.73 -9.57 -0.64
N TRP A 232 11.57 -10.28 0.46
CA TRP A 232 11.85 -9.73 1.78
C TRP A 232 13.29 -9.20 1.93
N ASP A 233 14.29 -9.81 1.28
CA ASP A 233 15.67 -9.30 1.35
C ASP A 233 15.86 -7.94 0.65
N ASP A 234 14.98 -7.59 -0.27
CA ASP A 234 15.01 -6.31 -0.95
C ASP A 234 14.36 -5.20 -0.09
N TRP A 235 13.27 -5.56 0.58
CA TRP A 235 12.29 -4.61 1.08
C TRP A 235 12.09 -4.66 2.60
N GLY A 236 12.33 -5.82 3.22
CA GLY A 236 12.14 -6.09 4.65
C GLY A 236 13.35 -5.80 5.55
N ARG A 237 14.55 -5.53 4.99
CA ARG A 237 15.79 -5.36 5.78
C ARG A 237 15.73 -4.24 6.82
N GLY A 238 15.02 -3.15 6.52
CA GLY A 238 14.81 -2.03 7.45
C GLY A 238 13.92 -2.37 8.65
N TYR A 239 13.22 -3.51 8.60
CA TYR A 239 12.24 -3.95 9.58
C TYR A 239 12.77 -5.11 10.46
N ARG A 240 14.05 -5.48 10.34
CA ARG A 240 14.68 -6.49 11.21
C ARG A 240 14.72 -6.02 12.69
N PRO A 241 14.55 -6.92 13.67
CA PRO A 241 14.96 -6.65 15.05
C PRO A 241 16.45 -6.28 15.09
N ASN A 242 16.83 -5.33 15.95
CA ASN A 242 18.25 -5.13 16.22
C ASN A 242 18.84 -6.45 16.73
N PRO A 243 20.02 -6.89 16.25
CA PRO A 243 20.64 -8.08 16.81
C PRO A 243 20.85 -7.87 18.31
N SER A 244 20.37 -8.82 19.12
CA SER A 244 20.57 -8.82 20.56
C SER A 244 22.06 -8.66 20.87
N ARG A 245 22.40 -7.80 21.82
CA ARG A 245 23.79 -7.70 22.29
C ARG A 245 24.19 -9.07 22.88
N PRO A 246 25.40 -9.58 22.64
CA PRO A 246 25.85 -10.82 23.26
C PRO A 246 25.72 -10.70 24.79
N GLY A 247 24.87 -11.52 25.41
CA GLY A 247 24.66 -11.56 26.86
C GLY A 247 23.39 -10.90 27.40
N SER A 248 22.46 -10.42 26.57
CA SER A 248 21.10 -10.04 27.02
C SER A 248 20.12 -11.19 26.80
N ASP A 249 19.58 -11.77 27.89
CA ASP A 249 18.54 -12.82 27.86
C ASP A 249 17.13 -12.30 27.51
N GLU A 250 16.99 -11.02 27.18
CA GLU A 250 15.73 -10.42 26.77
C GLU A 250 15.84 -9.93 25.32
N THR A 251 15.33 -10.73 24.37
CA THR A 251 14.85 -10.18 23.10
C THR A 251 13.59 -9.38 23.40
N LYS A 252 13.71 -8.06 23.59
CA LYS A 252 12.55 -7.18 23.41
C LYS A 252 12.09 -7.32 21.96
N VAL A 253 11.01 -8.08 21.76
CA VAL A 253 10.23 -8.00 20.53
C VAL A 253 9.64 -6.60 20.53
N ASP A 254 9.89 -5.87 19.46
CA ASP A 254 9.35 -4.53 19.27
C ASP A 254 7.99 -4.73 18.63
N ASP A 255 6.94 -4.78 19.45
CA ASP A 255 5.56 -5.08 19.02
C ASP A 255 5.03 -4.05 17.99
N ASN A 256 5.70 -2.90 17.82
CA ASN A 256 5.38 -1.85 16.84
C ASN A 256 6.07 -2.03 15.48
N LYS A 257 6.71 -3.17 15.19
CA LYS A 257 7.36 -3.42 13.89
C LYS A 257 6.42 -4.11 12.91
N ALA A 258 6.19 -3.45 11.77
CA ALA A 258 5.50 -4.01 10.62
C ALA A 258 6.09 -5.37 10.21
N ASN A 259 5.25 -6.39 10.14
CA ASN A 259 5.61 -7.70 9.65
C ASN A 259 5.35 -7.80 8.15
N ILE A 260 6.31 -7.29 7.38
CA ILE A 260 6.14 -7.19 5.93
C ILE A 260 6.29 -8.57 5.28
N ILE A 261 5.22 -9.04 4.65
CA ILE A 261 5.19 -10.29 3.88
C ILE A 261 5.48 -9.99 2.41
N ILE A 262 6.60 -10.50 1.88
CA ILE A 262 6.93 -10.40 0.44
C ILE A 262 7.38 -11.76 -0.05
N GLU A 263 6.39 -12.53 -0.50
CA GLU A 263 6.61 -13.91 -0.91
C GLU A 263 6.88 -13.99 -2.42
N ARG A 264 7.97 -14.68 -2.76
CA ARG A 264 8.29 -15.04 -4.14
C ARG A 264 7.70 -16.39 -4.46
N ALA A 265 7.39 -16.60 -5.73
CA ALA A 265 6.84 -17.88 -6.18
C ALA A 265 7.44 -18.29 -7.53
N ALA A 266 7.99 -19.50 -7.58
CA ALA A 266 8.36 -20.18 -8.82
C ALA A 266 7.43 -21.38 -9.12
N THR A 267 6.62 -21.79 -8.14
CA THR A 267 5.78 -22.99 -8.21
C THR A 267 4.35 -22.71 -7.73
N ARG A 268 3.42 -23.62 -8.06
CA ARG A 268 2.03 -23.57 -7.56
C ARG A 268 1.98 -23.50 -6.04
N THR A 269 2.77 -24.34 -5.39
CA THR A 269 2.75 -24.50 -3.94
C THR A 269 3.20 -23.21 -3.26
N GLU A 270 4.21 -22.53 -3.81
CA GLU A 270 4.65 -21.23 -3.31
C GLU A 270 3.62 -20.13 -3.59
N ALA A 271 2.95 -20.16 -4.74
CA ALA A 271 1.88 -19.21 -5.05
C ALA A 271 0.68 -19.36 -4.09
N LEU A 272 0.19 -20.58 -3.87
CA LEU A 272 -0.88 -20.86 -2.93
C LEU A 272 -0.50 -20.52 -1.49
N TYR A 273 0.78 -20.70 -1.13
CA TYR A 273 1.29 -20.27 0.16
C TYR A 273 1.29 -18.74 0.28
N ALA A 274 1.82 -18.03 -0.71
CA ALA A 274 1.86 -16.57 -0.74
C ALA A 274 0.46 -15.95 -0.56
N ILE A 275 -0.55 -16.49 -1.26
CA ILE A 275 -1.95 -16.05 -1.14
C ILE A 275 -2.48 -16.28 0.28
N LYS A 276 -2.20 -17.44 0.89
CA LYS A 276 -2.64 -17.72 2.27
C LYS A 276 -2.00 -16.79 3.30
N GLU A 277 -0.74 -16.42 3.11
CA GLU A 277 -0.06 -15.52 4.04
C GLU A 277 -0.65 -14.11 3.99
N ILE A 278 -0.91 -13.55 2.80
CA ILE A 278 -1.54 -12.21 2.67
C ILE A 278 -2.98 -12.22 3.20
N CYS A 279 -3.81 -13.21 2.83
CA CYS A 279 -5.18 -13.34 3.36
C CYS A 279 -5.19 -13.45 4.87
N GLY A 280 -4.29 -14.27 5.42
CA GLY A 280 -4.23 -14.46 6.86
C GLY A 280 -3.88 -13.17 7.58
N GLN A 281 -2.93 -12.37 7.06
CA GLN A 281 -2.48 -11.14 7.74
C GLN A 281 -3.58 -10.07 7.76
N GLY A 282 -4.39 -9.99 6.71
CA GLY A 282 -5.58 -9.12 6.69
C GLY A 282 -6.68 -9.60 7.64
N GLU A 283 -7.13 -10.85 7.48
CA GLU A 283 -8.42 -11.31 8.03
C GLU A 283 -8.33 -12.10 9.33
N ASN A 284 -7.25 -12.86 9.57
CA ASN A 284 -7.28 -13.94 10.56
C ASN A 284 -6.81 -13.48 11.95
N PRO A 285 -7.70 -13.35 12.95
CA PRO A 285 -7.33 -12.86 14.28
C PRO A 285 -6.32 -13.75 15.02
N ASP A 286 -6.17 -15.02 14.61
CA ASP A 286 -5.35 -16.04 15.29
C ASP A 286 -4.12 -16.48 14.46
N LEU A 287 -3.62 -15.66 13.53
CA LEU A 287 -2.52 -16.06 12.66
C LEU A 287 -1.22 -16.36 13.44
N HIS A 288 -1.00 -17.66 13.69
CA HIS A 288 0.19 -18.30 14.27
C HIS A 288 0.50 -18.01 15.76
N PRO A 289 -0.09 -18.79 16.70
CA PRO A 289 0.24 -18.78 18.14
C PRO A 289 1.68 -19.18 18.52
N GLY A 290 2.62 -19.21 17.58
CA GLY A 290 3.98 -19.68 17.82
C GLY A 290 5.05 -19.09 16.91
N ARG A 291 4.78 -18.03 16.14
CA ARG A 291 5.84 -17.37 15.35
C ARG A 291 5.99 -15.87 15.51
N ASN A 292 4.96 -15.14 15.92
CA ASN A 292 4.98 -13.79 16.50
C ASN A 292 3.58 -13.54 17.06
N HIS A 293 3.44 -12.74 18.12
CA HIS A 293 2.18 -12.45 18.82
C HIS A 293 1.28 -11.44 18.05
N GLU A 294 1.40 -11.36 16.72
CA GLU A 294 0.86 -10.26 15.92
C GLU A 294 -0.61 -10.48 15.53
N THR A 295 -1.41 -9.43 15.66
CA THR A 295 -2.84 -9.40 15.33
C THR A 295 -3.07 -9.04 13.86
N SER A 296 -4.17 -9.52 13.28
CA SER A 296 -4.54 -9.19 11.89
C SER A 296 -4.90 -7.71 11.71
N HIS A 297 -4.94 -7.25 10.46
CA HIS A 297 -5.37 -5.87 10.13
C HIS A 297 -6.78 -5.62 10.65
N TYR A 298 -7.71 -6.56 10.42
CA TYR A 298 -9.06 -6.53 10.96
C TYR A 298 -9.07 -6.30 12.48
N ALA A 299 -8.33 -7.11 13.24
CA ALA A 299 -8.32 -7.03 14.69
C ALA A 299 -7.77 -5.68 15.18
N ARG A 300 -6.75 -5.15 14.50
CA ARG A 300 -6.14 -3.85 14.79
C ARG A 300 -7.10 -2.69 14.50
N PHE A 301 -7.76 -2.66 13.34
CA PHE A 301 -8.74 -1.62 13.04
C PHE A 301 -9.96 -1.69 13.97
N LEU A 302 -10.41 -2.90 14.32
CA LEU A 302 -11.51 -3.10 15.25
C LEU A 302 -11.17 -2.58 16.65
N GLU A 303 -9.94 -2.78 17.12
CA GLU A 303 -9.46 -2.22 18.38
C GLU A 303 -9.48 -0.69 18.36
N VAL A 304 -9.00 -0.06 17.28
CA VAL A 304 -9.08 1.40 17.12
C VAL A 304 -10.55 1.86 17.13
N LEU A 305 -11.46 1.13 16.50
CA LEU A 305 -12.89 1.47 16.45
C LEU A 305 -13.52 1.45 17.84
N ARG A 306 -13.21 0.43 18.63
CA ARG A 306 -13.65 0.34 20.04
C ARG A 306 -13.12 1.49 20.87
N ASN A 307 -11.87 1.87 20.67
CA ASN A 307 -11.26 2.98 21.40
C ASN A 307 -11.91 4.32 20.99
N TYR A 308 -12.19 4.50 19.71
CA TYR A 308 -12.94 5.63 19.17
C TYR A 308 -14.33 5.72 19.82
N ASP A 309 -15.09 4.62 19.88
CA ASP A 309 -16.43 4.60 20.44
C ASP A 309 -16.44 4.92 21.94
N ARG A 310 -15.40 4.52 22.69
CA ARG A 310 -15.22 4.95 24.09
C ARG A 310 -15.07 6.46 24.22
N LYS A 311 -14.25 7.08 23.36
CA LYS A 311 -14.07 8.55 23.36
C LYS A 311 -15.34 9.30 23.00
N LEU A 312 -16.12 8.81 22.02
CA LEU A 312 -17.40 9.42 21.66
C LEU A 312 -18.44 9.32 22.79
N ASN A 313 -18.43 8.23 23.55
CA ASN A 313 -19.30 8.08 24.72
C ASN A 313 -18.96 9.07 25.84
N GLU A 314 -17.67 9.41 25.99
CA GLU A 314 -17.20 10.42 26.96
C GLU A 314 -17.45 11.86 26.47
N SER A 315 -17.24 12.11 25.17
CA SER A 315 -17.39 13.41 24.53
C SER A 315 -17.91 13.25 23.09
N PRO A 316 -19.21 13.49 22.82
CA PRO A 316 -19.82 13.30 21.50
C PRO A 316 -19.21 14.12 20.36
N ASP A 317 -18.61 15.28 20.67
CA ASP A 317 -17.96 16.15 19.69
C ASP A 317 -16.45 15.86 19.53
N TRP A 318 -15.95 14.77 20.12
CA TRP A 318 -14.53 14.42 20.07
C TRP A 318 -14.11 14.00 18.65
N ASN A 319 -12.98 14.54 18.18
CA ASN A 319 -12.45 14.27 16.84
C ASN A 319 -10.92 14.13 16.89
N PRO A 320 -10.36 12.96 16.53
CA PRO A 320 -8.92 12.73 16.56
C PRO A 320 -8.16 13.35 15.39
N ALA A 321 -8.86 13.81 14.34
CA ALA A 321 -8.26 14.24 13.09
C ALA A 321 -8.24 15.78 12.94
N ARG A 322 -7.25 16.26 12.18
CA ARG A 322 -7.25 17.62 11.61
C ARG A 322 -8.38 17.75 10.60
N GLN A 323 -8.83 18.99 10.38
CA GLN A 323 -9.84 19.32 9.36
C GLN A 323 -9.24 19.32 7.94
N VAL A 324 -8.76 18.16 7.49
CA VAL A 324 -8.28 17.93 6.12
C VAL A 324 -9.45 17.55 5.21
N PRO A 325 -9.41 17.87 3.91
CA PRO A 325 -10.54 17.65 3.01
C PRO A 325 -10.78 16.18 2.67
N VAL A 326 -11.92 15.90 2.05
CA VAL A 326 -12.15 14.66 1.30
C VAL A 326 -11.68 14.84 -0.15
N ASN A 327 -10.97 13.85 -0.68
CA ASN A 327 -10.46 13.79 -2.06
C ASN A 327 -9.78 15.10 -2.50
N PRO A 328 -8.66 15.52 -1.86
CA PRO A 328 -7.98 16.74 -2.23
C PRO A 328 -7.45 16.72 -3.67
N VAL A 329 -7.71 17.79 -4.41
CA VAL A 329 -7.24 17.99 -5.78
C VAL A 329 -6.59 19.36 -5.94
N THR A 330 -5.74 19.52 -6.95
CA THR A 330 -5.07 20.79 -7.25
C THR A 330 -5.64 21.41 -8.53
N ALA A 331 -5.67 22.74 -8.60
CA ALA A 331 -6.12 23.49 -9.77
C ALA A 331 -5.31 23.23 -11.06
N SER A 332 -4.12 22.63 -10.94
CA SER A 332 -3.32 22.17 -12.08
C SER A 332 -3.85 20.89 -12.72
N THR A 333 -4.74 20.17 -12.03
CA THR A 333 -5.23 18.83 -12.42
C THR A 333 -6.73 18.76 -12.70
N CYS A 334 -7.51 19.71 -12.21
CA CYS A 334 -8.93 19.84 -12.52
C CYS A 334 -9.33 21.30 -12.63
N ASP A 335 -10.38 21.57 -13.41
CA ASP A 335 -10.98 22.89 -13.49
C ASP A 335 -11.53 23.29 -12.10
N PRO A 336 -11.02 24.36 -11.47
CA PRO A 336 -11.52 24.82 -10.18
C PRO A 336 -12.98 25.25 -10.21
N GLU A 337 -13.50 25.66 -11.37
CA GLU A 337 -14.90 26.06 -11.54
C GLU A 337 -15.83 24.85 -11.71
N ASN A 338 -15.29 23.69 -12.06
CA ASN A 338 -16.04 22.45 -12.25
C ASN A 338 -15.22 21.21 -11.81
N PRO A 339 -14.89 21.08 -10.52
CA PRO A 339 -14.13 19.94 -10.03
C PRO A 339 -14.98 18.65 -10.07
N PRO A 340 -14.36 17.47 -10.22
CA PRO A 340 -15.08 16.20 -10.15
C PRO A 340 -15.92 16.10 -8.86
N THR A 341 -17.11 15.51 -8.95
CA THR A 341 -18.07 15.43 -7.84
C THR A 341 -17.44 14.77 -6.61
N GLY A 342 -17.53 15.37 -5.43
CA GLY A 342 -16.96 14.79 -4.21
C GLY A 342 -15.45 15.01 -4.05
N THR A 343 -14.83 15.88 -4.85
CA THR A 343 -13.45 16.35 -4.66
C THR A 343 -13.41 17.72 -4.00
N THR A 344 -12.30 18.02 -3.30
CA THR A 344 -12.07 19.33 -2.68
C THR A 344 -10.82 19.98 -3.27
N VAL A 345 -11.00 21.16 -3.86
CA VAL A 345 -9.88 21.91 -4.46
C VAL A 345 -9.03 22.56 -3.36
N ILE A 346 -7.72 22.30 -3.37
CA ILE A 346 -6.73 23.05 -2.60
C ILE A 346 -6.50 24.38 -3.31
N SER A 347 -7.15 25.45 -2.81
CA SER A 347 -7.12 26.76 -3.46
C SER A 347 -6.04 27.69 -2.93
N TRP A 348 -5.45 27.42 -1.75
CA TRP A 348 -4.33 28.22 -1.26
C TRP A 348 -3.08 28.01 -2.13
N PRO A 349 -2.47 29.07 -2.71
CA PRO A 349 -1.42 28.91 -3.72
C PRO A 349 -0.19 28.10 -3.26
N ALA A 350 0.28 28.33 -2.03
CA ALA A 350 1.42 27.61 -1.48
C ALA A 350 1.10 26.12 -1.28
N SER A 351 -0.07 25.82 -0.69
CA SER A 351 -0.53 24.44 -0.45
C SER A 351 -0.74 23.68 -1.76
N ALA A 352 -1.31 24.34 -2.77
CA ALA A 352 -1.51 23.76 -4.10
C ALA A 352 -0.17 23.35 -4.75
N LYS A 353 0.87 24.18 -4.65
CA LYS A 353 2.22 23.84 -5.16
C LYS A 353 2.88 22.70 -4.40
N TRP A 354 2.71 22.63 -3.09
CA TRP A 354 3.17 21.48 -2.29
C TRP A 354 2.42 20.19 -2.65
N ALA A 355 1.12 20.29 -2.94
CA ALA A 355 0.31 19.18 -3.39
C ALA A 355 0.70 18.70 -4.81
N ASP A 356 1.06 19.62 -5.71
CA ASP A 356 1.65 19.29 -7.01
C ASP A 356 3.01 18.58 -6.87
N LEU A 357 3.85 19.05 -5.92
CA LEU A 357 5.09 18.37 -5.58
C LEU A 357 4.83 16.96 -5.06
N PHE A 358 3.86 16.78 -4.15
CA PHE A 358 3.45 15.47 -3.67
C PHE A 358 3.06 14.53 -4.82
N ASN A 359 2.20 14.97 -5.74
CA ASN A 359 1.79 14.20 -6.91
C ASN A 359 2.98 13.83 -7.81
N CYS A 360 3.90 14.76 -8.03
CA CYS A 360 5.13 14.50 -8.78
C CYS A 360 5.99 13.40 -8.11
N ARG A 361 6.17 13.46 -6.78
CA ARG A 361 6.93 12.45 -6.03
C ARG A 361 6.23 11.10 -6.02
N TYR A 362 4.90 11.10 -5.93
CA TYR A 362 4.12 9.86 -5.96
C TYR A 362 4.21 9.19 -7.33
N ARG A 363 4.12 9.95 -8.42
CA ARG A 363 4.41 9.44 -9.78
C ARG A 363 5.81 8.84 -9.87
N MET A 364 6.84 9.52 -9.34
CA MET A 364 8.21 9.01 -9.34
C MET A 364 8.31 7.67 -8.60
N LEU A 365 7.71 7.57 -7.40
CA LEU A 365 7.65 6.34 -6.63
C LEU A 365 7.07 5.17 -7.45
N LEU A 366 5.88 5.35 -8.02
CA LEU A 366 5.20 4.31 -8.81
C LEU A 366 5.98 3.94 -10.08
N THR A 367 6.60 4.93 -10.74
CA THR A 367 7.46 4.70 -11.91
C THR A 367 8.69 3.87 -11.54
N PHE A 368 9.35 4.18 -10.42
CA PHE A 368 10.49 3.39 -9.94
C PHE A 368 10.07 1.97 -9.54
N LEU A 369 8.95 1.82 -8.82
CA LEU A 369 8.38 0.51 -8.46
C LEU A 369 8.16 -0.35 -9.70
N THR A 370 7.46 0.18 -10.69
CA THR A 370 7.22 -0.51 -11.98
C THR A 370 8.54 -0.89 -12.66
N HIS A 371 9.52 0.02 -12.64
CA HIS A 371 10.82 -0.21 -13.27
C HIS A 371 11.60 -1.35 -12.60
N THR A 372 11.49 -1.52 -11.27
CA THR A 372 12.21 -2.61 -10.58
C THR A 372 11.87 -3.99 -11.12
N TYR A 373 10.64 -4.24 -11.55
CA TYR A 373 10.22 -5.54 -12.10
C TYR A 373 10.75 -5.82 -13.51
N ARG A 374 11.35 -4.82 -14.18
CA ARG A 374 12.09 -5.03 -15.44
C ARG A 374 13.58 -5.31 -15.23
N LEU A 375 14.08 -5.03 -14.02
CA LEU A 375 15.48 -5.17 -13.67
C LEU A 375 15.70 -6.47 -12.90
N ALA A 376 16.41 -7.41 -13.53
CA ALA A 376 16.77 -8.68 -12.90
C ALA A 376 17.65 -8.44 -11.65
N ARG A 377 17.51 -9.30 -10.64
CA ARG A 377 18.51 -9.39 -9.58
C ARG A 377 19.82 -9.90 -10.16
N ILE A 378 20.85 -9.08 -10.03
CA ILE A 378 22.22 -9.43 -10.40
C ILE A 378 22.92 -10.04 -9.19
N VAL A 379 23.61 -11.16 -9.40
CA VAL A 379 24.43 -11.85 -8.38
C VAL A 379 25.92 -11.56 -8.60
N ASP A 380 26.29 -11.06 -9.79
CA ASP A 380 27.67 -10.72 -10.14
C ASP A 380 28.10 -9.39 -9.47
N PRO A 381 29.16 -9.39 -8.63
CA PRO A 381 29.70 -8.18 -8.03
C PRO A 381 30.27 -7.17 -9.05
N ASP A 382 30.63 -7.62 -10.25
CA ASP A 382 31.30 -6.80 -11.27
C ASP A 382 30.30 -6.03 -12.17
N GLU A 383 29.01 -6.35 -12.07
CA GLU A 383 27.94 -5.68 -12.82
C GLU A 383 27.30 -4.53 -11.99
N PRO A 384 27.01 -3.36 -12.62
CA PRO A 384 26.30 -2.28 -11.94
C PRO A 384 24.94 -2.74 -11.39
N ASN A 385 24.75 -2.67 -10.07
CA ASN A 385 23.50 -3.02 -9.41
C ASN A 385 22.43 -1.92 -9.60
N THR A 386 21.95 -1.77 -10.83
CA THR A 386 20.92 -0.79 -11.22
C THR A 386 19.63 -1.01 -10.44
N ARG A 387 19.22 -2.26 -10.23
CA ARG A 387 18.04 -2.60 -9.42
C ARG A 387 18.15 -2.05 -8.00
N GLY A 388 19.29 -2.28 -7.34
CA GLY A 388 19.55 -1.76 -5.99
C GLY A 388 19.56 -0.23 -5.93
N ALA A 389 20.10 0.44 -6.95
CA ALA A 389 20.08 1.90 -7.04
C ALA A 389 18.65 2.45 -7.22
N VAL A 390 17.83 1.83 -8.06
CA VAL A 390 16.40 2.18 -8.23
C VAL A 390 15.64 1.95 -6.92
N MET A 391 15.87 0.83 -6.23
CA MET A 391 15.24 0.56 -4.94
C MET A 391 15.61 1.60 -3.88
N HIS A 392 16.86 2.05 -3.84
CA HIS A 392 17.26 3.14 -2.93
C HIS A 392 16.46 4.42 -3.17
N ARG A 393 16.12 4.72 -4.44
CA ARG A 393 15.24 5.85 -4.77
C ARG A 393 13.83 5.66 -4.25
N ILE A 394 13.28 4.45 -4.37
CA ILE A 394 11.93 4.14 -3.88
C ILE A 394 11.81 4.43 -2.39
N PHE A 395 12.77 3.97 -1.57
CA PHE A 395 12.78 4.30 -0.14
C PHE A 395 12.86 5.81 0.09
N GLY A 396 13.71 6.52 -0.66
CA GLY A 396 13.78 7.97 -0.63
C GLY A 396 12.44 8.64 -0.91
N GLU A 397 11.71 8.19 -1.93
CA GLU A 397 10.38 8.71 -2.26
C GLU A 397 9.36 8.47 -1.15
N MET A 398 9.38 7.31 -0.48
CA MET A 398 8.49 7.04 0.66
C MET A 398 8.73 8.03 1.81
N TYR A 399 9.98 8.34 2.14
CA TYR A 399 10.32 9.36 3.14
C TYR A 399 9.90 10.76 2.70
N ASN A 400 10.12 11.11 1.42
CA ASN A 400 9.74 12.41 0.88
C ASN A 400 8.21 12.60 0.91
N LEU A 401 7.44 11.58 0.50
CA LEU A 401 5.98 11.61 0.54
C LEU A 401 5.46 11.78 1.96
N LYS A 402 6.01 11.03 2.93
CA LYS A 402 5.66 11.19 4.35
C LYS A 402 5.93 12.62 4.84
N ALA A 403 7.10 13.18 4.52
CA ALA A 403 7.47 14.54 4.93
C ALA A 403 6.55 15.59 4.31
N ILE A 404 6.28 15.49 3.01
CA ILE A 404 5.39 16.43 2.30
C ILE A 404 3.95 16.32 2.83
N ALA A 405 3.44 15.11 3.06
CA ALA A 405 2.11 14.92 3.65
C ALA A 405 2.01 15.58 5.04
N GLY A 406 3.02 15.38 5.90
CA GLY A 406 3.08 16.01 7.23
C GLY A 406 3.17 17.53 7.20
N ILE A 407 3.70 18.11 6.12
CA ILE A 407 3.66 19.56 5.86
C ILE A 407 2.24 19.97 5.41
N LEU A 408 1.69 19.31 4.38
CA LEU A 408 0.38 19.64 3.78
C LEU A 408 -0.75 19.66 4.80
N VAL A 409 -0.82 18.69 5.71
CA VAL A 409 -1.88 18.61 6.73
C VAL A 409 -1.84 19.74 7.77
N ARG A 410 -0.81 20.58 7.73
CA ARG A 410 -0.68 21.81 8.53
C ARG A 410 -0.77 23.09 7.71
N MET A 411 -0.81 22.99 6.38
CA MET A 411 -0.95 24.14 5.49
C MET A 411 -2.42 24.54 5.31
N PRO A 412 -2.73 25.81 5.02
CA PRO A 412 -4.10 26.25 4.78
C PRO A 412 -4.74 25.58 3.55
N LEU A 413 -6.02 25.22 3.64
CA LEU A 413 -6.77 24.76 2.46
C LEU A 413 -7.13 25.92 1.52
N VAL A 414 -7.70 26.99 2.10
CA VAL A 414 -8.28 28.13 1.37
C VAL A 414 -7.55 29.43 1.69
N SER A 415 -7.41 29.76 2.97
CA SER A 415 -6.75 30.98 3.46
C SER A 415 -6.13 30.75 4.84
N PRO A 416 -5.12 31.54 5.26
CA PRO A 416 -4.45 31.38 6.56
C PRO A 416 -5.39 31.43 7.78
N ASP A 417 -6.47 32.21 7.69
CA ASP A 417 -7.48 32.35 8.76
C ASP A 417 -8.51 31.21 8.79
N ASP A 418 -8.54 30.33 7.78
CA ASP A 418 -9.46 29.19 7.73
C ASP A 418 -8.91 28.05 8.58
N PRO A 419 -9.70 27.41 9.47
CA PRO A 419 -9.24 26.28 10.27
C PRO A 419 -8.97 25.02 9.44
N ARG A 420 -9.52 24.90 8.23
CA ARG A 420 -9.31 23.76 7.33
C ARG A 420 -7.89 23.74 6.80
N ARG A 421 -7.36 22.53 6.66
CA ARG A 421 -5.98 22.27 6.22
C ARG A 421 -5.98 21.56 4.89
N ALA A 422 -4.89 21.68 4.14
CA ALA A 422 -4.70 20.91 2.92
C ALA A 422 -4.47 19.42 3.24
N GLY A 423 -4.53 18.56 2.23
CA GLY A 423 -4.27 17.13 2.37
C GLY A 423 -3.43 16.61 1.20
N PRO A 424 -2.72 15.48 1.38
CA PRO A 424 -1.96 14.85 0.29
C PRO A 424 -2.92 14.32 -0.79
N PRO A 425 -2.83 14.80 -2.04
CA PRO A 425 -3.79 14.46 -3.11
C PRO A 425 -3.69 13.02 -3.65
N PHE A 426 -2.51 12.38 -3.55
CA PHE A 426 -2.27 11.02 -4.08
C PHE A 426 -2.87 10.81 -5.49
N ARG A 427 -2.73 11.78 -6.40
CA ARG A 427 -3.29 11.67 -7.75
C ARG A 427 -2.50 10.63 -8.54
N MET A 428 -3.18 9.67 -9.16
CA MET A 428 -2.51 8.77 -10.10
C MET A 428 -2.07 9.55 -11.34
N PRO A 429 -0.87 9.28 -11.87
CA PRO A 429 -0.43 9.91 -13.11
C PRO A 429 -1.30 9.47 -14.28
N TYR A 430 -1.26 10.21 -15.39
CA TYR A 430 -2.06 9.87 -16.58
C TYR A 430 -1.68 8.52 -17.20
N SER A 431 -0.48 8.00 -16.91
CA SER A 431 -0.03 6.68 -17.29
C SER A 431 1.14 6.26 -16.39
N LEU A 432 1.19 4.98 -16.06
CA LEU A 432 2.31 4.28 -15.44
C LEU A 432 3.05 3.36 -16.42
N ASP A 433 2.63 3.33 -17.69
CA ASP A 433 3.27 2.51 -18.71
C ASP A 433 4.70 2.98 -18.91
N LEU A 434 5.63 2.03 -18.76
CA LEU A 434 7.02 2.29 -19.06
C LEU A 434 7.25 2.19 -20.57
N PRO A 435 8.03 3.12 -21.16
CA PRO A 435 8.49 2.99 -22.54
C PRO A 435 9.13 1.63 -22.82
N SER A 436 9.00 1.09 -24.03
CA SER A 436 9.53 -0.24 -24.34
C SER A 436 11.06 -0.31 -24.20
N ASP A 437 11.77 0.74 -24.61
CA ASP A 437 13.23 0.79 -24.56
C ASP A 437 13.76 1.31 -23.21
N GLU A 438 14.87 0.71 -22.75
CA GLU A 438 15.51 1.06 -21.48
C GLU A 438 15.95 2.53 -21.45
N ILE A 439 16.51 3.04 -22.56
CA ILE A 439 16.93 4.44 -22.68
C ILE A 439 15.75 5.39 -22.45
N ASP A 440 14.58 5.06 -22.98
CA ASP A 440 13.38 5.89 -22.84
C ASP A 440 12.76 5.78 -21.44
N CYS A 441 12.90 4.63 -20.76
CA CYS A 441 12.58 4.52 -19.34
C CYS A 441 13.42 5.49 -18.48
N TRP A 442 14.73 5.61 -18.75
CA TRP A 442 15.59 6.55 -18.05
C TRP A 442 15.30 8.01 -18.39
N ARG A 443 14.87 8.31 -19.63
CA ARG A 443 14.39 9.65 -19.99
C ARG A 443 13.13 10.01 -19.21
N LEU A 444 12.19 9.09 -19.04
CA LEU A 444 11.01 9.31 -18.18
C LEU A 444 11.41 9.65 -16.74
N HIS A 445 12.36 8.93 -16.15
CA HIS A 445 12.90 9.26 -14.82
C HIS A 445 13.52 10.65 -14.77
N ARG A 446 14.34 11.01 -15.77
CA ARG A 446 14.95 12.33 -15.89
C ARG A 446 13.89 13.44 -15.95
N ASP A 447 12.86 13.26 -16.77
CA ASP A 447 11.82 14.26 -16.98
C ASP A 447 11.00 14.48 -15.70
N ASN A 448 10.66 13.41 -14.97
CA ASN A 448 10.03 13.52 -13.65
C ASN A 448 10.91 14.26 -12.63
N ILE A 449 12.21 13.97 -12.58
CA ILE A 449 13.16 14.67 -11.69
C ILE A 449 13.29 16.15 -12.07
N ALA A 450 13.29 16.47 -13.38
CA ALA A 450 13.35 17.84 -13.85
C ALA A 450 12.13 18.64 -13.37
N TYR A 451 10.93 18.08 -13.51
CA TYR A 451 9.68 18.71 -13.05
C TYR A 451 9.65 18.91 -11.53
N SER A 452 10.09 17.91 -10.75
CA SER A 452 10.23 18.07 -9.28
C SER A 452 11.13 19.26 -8.91
N ARG A 453 12.23 19.47 -9.63
CA ARG A 453 13.14 20.60 -9.40
C ARG A 453 12.51 21.94 -9.78
N GLU A 454 11.66 21.99 -10.80
CA GLU A 454 10.89 23.19 -11.14
C GLU A 454 9.94 23.57 -10.01
N LEU A 455 9.19 22.60 -9.47
CA LEU A 455 8.31 22.80 -8.32
C LEU A 455 9.08 23.25 -7.07
N CYS A 456 10.22 22.63 -6.77
CA CYS A 456 11.06 23.04 -5.64
C CYS A 456 11.58 24.47 -5.80
N ARG A 457 11.99 24.87 -7.01
CA ARG A 457 12.42 26.25 -7.28
C ARG A 457 11.27 27.23 -7.12
N ALA A 458 10.08 26.90 -7.63
CA ALA A 458 8.91 27.75 -7.49
C ALA A 458 8.51 27.95 -6.01
N LEU A 459 8.57 26.89 -5.20
CA LEU A 459 8.29 26.97 -3.77
C LEU A 459 9.35 27.76 -2.97
N LEU A 460 10.61 27.74 -3.42
CA LEU A 460 11.72 28.47 -2.79
C LEU A 460 11.90 29.89 -3.33
N ASP A 461 11.15 30.29 -4.36
CA ASP A 461 11.26 31.61 -4.97
C ASP A 461 10.63 32.66 -4.05
N PRO A 462 11.41 33.64 -3.53
CA PRO A 462 10.87 34.70 -2.69
C PRO A 462 9.79 35.55 -3.37
N ALA A 463 9.70 35.53 -4.71
CA ALA A 463 8.67 36.26 -5.44
C ALA A 463 7.28 35.59 -5.38
N ASN A 464 7.18 34.36 -4.90
CA ASN A 464 5.93 33.59 -4.87
C ASN A 464 5.27 33.55 -3.48
N ASP A 465 5.87 34.18 -2.46
CA ASP A 465 5.40 34.25 -1.06
C ASP A 465 4.99 32.88 -0.45
N CYS A 466 5.49 31.77 -1.02
CA CYS A 466 5.08 30.42 -0.62
C CYS A 466 5.67 30.00 0.72
N LEU A 467 6.86 30.52 1.06
CA LEU A 467 7.57 30.17 2.29
C LEU A 467 6.89 30.75 3.53
N ASP A 468 6.28 31.93 3.44
CA ASP A 468 5.59 32.58 4.55
C ASP A 468 4.41 31.76 5.09
N SER A 469 3.83 30.91 4.25
CA SER A 469 2.72 30.00 4.59
C SER A 469 3.16 28.55 4.84
N THR A 470 4.47 28.28 4.76
CA THR A 470 5.03 26.92 4.91
C THR A 470 5.52 26.76 6.36
N PRO A 471 5.28 25.61 7.02
CA PRO A 471 5.88 25.31 8.33
C PRO A 471 7.42 25.45 8.34
N ASP A 472 8.00 25.77 9.49
CA ASP A 472 9.44 26.08 9.65
C ASP A 472 10.39 25.03 9.06
N GLU A 473 10.02 23.74 9.12
CA GLU A 473 10.83 22.65 8.57
C GLU A 473 10.74 22.51 7.04
N GLY A 474 9.78 23.18 6.39
CA GLY A 474 9.51 23.04 4.97
C GLY A 474 10.60 23.64 4.07
N GLU A 475 11.14 24.81 4.42
CA GLU A 475 12.25 25.40 3.65
C GLU A 475 13.54 24.55 3.74
N PRO A 476 14.03 24.14 4.93
CA PRO A 476 15.15 23.21 5.04
C PRO A 476 14.93 21.90 4.28
N PHE A 477 13.72 21.36 4.32
CA PHE A 477 13.33 20.16 3.57
C PHE A 477 13.46 20.39 2.06
N LEU A 478 12.86 21.46 1.50
CA LEU A 478 12.90 21.76 0.07
C LEU A 478 14.34 21.96 -0.44
N ARG A 479 15.20 22.63 0.34
CA ARG A 479 16.61 22.81 -0.01
C ARG A 479 17.35 21.47 -0.06
N THR A 480 17.06 20.58 0.89
CA THR A 480 17.61 19.22 0.93
C THR A 480 17.12 18.38 -0.26
N LEU A 481 15.82 18.39 -0.53
CA LEU A 481 15.18 17.69 -1.64
C LEU A 481 15.76 18.14 -2.98
N CYS A 482 15.91 19.46 -3.20
CA CYS A 482 16.51 20.01 -4.42
C CYS A 482 17.95 19.53 -4.62
N ASN A 483 18.73 19.38 -3.54
CA ASN A 483 20.08 18.82 -3.62
C ASN A 483 20.09 17.32 -3.93
N TRP A 484 19.14 16.56 -3.39
CA TRP A 484 18.97 15.14 -3.73
C TRP A 484 18.52 14.94 -5.18
N ASP A 485 17.62 15.77 -5.69
CA ASP A 485 17.17 15.74 -7.08
C ASP A 485 18.28 16.11 -8.06
N LYS A 486 19.16 17.06 -7.71
CA LYS A 486 20.38 17.32 -8.50
C LYS A 486 21.28 16.09 -8.60
N LYS A 487 21.49 15.38 -7.48
CA LYS A 487 22.26 14.12 -7.47
C LYS A 487 21.55 13.01 -8.25
N ALA A 488 20.22 12.94 -8.17
CA ALA A 488 19.42 11.99 -8.93
C ALA A 488 19.53 12.24 -10.44
N ALA A 489 19.39 13.48 -10.88
CA ALA A 489 19.54 13.85 -12.28
C ALA A 489 20.94 13.50 -12.81
N ALA A 490 22.00 13.84 -12.08
CA ALA A 490 23.37 13.52 -12.48
C ALA A 490 23.60 11.99 -12.61
N TRP A 491 23.01 11.21 -11.72
CA TRP A 491 23.05 9.75 -11.80
C TRP A 491 22.29 9.21 -13.03
N VAL A 492 21.09 9.71 -13.30
CA VAL A 492 20.31 9.31 -14.48
C VAL A 492 21.05 9.64 -15.78
N GLU A 493 21.69 10.81 -15.88
CA GLU A 493 22.52 11.15 -17.04
C GLU A 493 23.71 10.20 -17.21
N ALA A 494 24.39 9.83 -16.11
CA ALA A 494 25.47 8.86 -16.17
C ALA A 494 24.99 7.48 -16.67
N VAL A 495 23.79 7.04 -16.28
CA VAL A 495 23.19 5.80 -16.80
C VAL A 495 22.87 5.93 -18.29
N LEU A 496 22.25 7.03 -18.72
CA LEU A 496 21.93 7.30 -20.12
C LEU A 496 23.18 7.31 -21.00
N ASP A 497 24.28 7.91 -20.54
CA ASP A 497 25.53 7.94 -21.29
C ASP A 497 26.20 6.56 -21.36
N GLY A 498 26.11 5.76 -20.30
CA GLY A 498 26.55 4.35 -20.32
C GLY A 498 25.76 3.50 -21.32
N LEU A 499 24.45 3.67 -21.39
CA LEU A 499 23.59 2.95 -22.34
C LEU A 499 23.89 3.33 -23.81
N LYS A 500 24.15 4.61 -24.10
CA LYS A 500 24.55 5.05 -25.44
C LYS A 500 25.92 4.49 -25.85
N GLY A 501 26.85 4.38 -24.91
CA GLY A 501 28.20 3.83 -25.15
C GLY A 501 28.19 2.34 -25.52
N ASN A 502 27.29 1.56 -24.93
CA ASN A 502 27.15 0.12 -25.21
C ASN A 502 26.31 -0.19 -26.47
N GLY A 503 25.53 0.77 -26.97
CA GLY A 503 24.71 0.63 -28.19
C GLY A 503 25.51 0.57 -29.51
N GLY A 504 26.84 0.60 -29.46
CA GLY A 504 27.71 0.48 -30.64
C GLY A 504 27.95 -0.96 -31.14
N HIS A 505 27.52 -1.98 -30.42
CA HIS A 505 27.71 -3.40 -30.78
C HIS A 505 26.41 -4.20 -30.61
N CYS A 506 25.43 -3.95 -31.47
CA CYS A 506 24.37 -4.91 -31.80
C CYS A 506 23.96 -4.69 -33.25
N SER A 507 24.61 -5.44 -34.14
CA SER A 507 24.21 -5.71 -35.52
C SER A 507 23.88 -7.19 -35.64
#